data_AF-A0A4T0CIM4-F1
#
_entry.id   AF-A0A4T0CIM4-F1
#
_cell.length_a   1.000
_cell.length_b   1.000
_cell.length_c   1.000
_cell.angle_alpha   90.00
_cell.angle_beta   90.00
_cell.angle_gamma   90.00
#
_symmetry.space_group_name_H-M   'P 1'
#
loop_
_entity.id
_entity.type
_entity.pdbx_description
1 polymer ?
#
loop_
_entity_poly.entity_id
_entity_poly.type
_entity_poly.pdbx_seq_one_letter_code
_entity_poly.pdbx_strand_id
1 'polypeptide(L)'
;MATSTPPTASYTSPDKTVAWIWWRTPSEWADKIASWVEETGQKGVVLTIYELRESDAVKGQEWVGMDEDMLRKVLDVLVKKGRCQVFGQVDGSGVKFF
;
A
#
# COMPACT_ATOMS: atom_id res chain seq x y z
N MET A 1 21.01 -16.28 3.22
CA MET A 1 20.10 -16.91 2.24
C MET A 1 18.76 -16.22 2.39
N ALA A 2 18.31 -15.45 1.41
CA ALA A 2 16.99 -14.82 1.48
C ALA A 2 15.93 -15.91 1.25
N THR A 3 15.10 -16.17 2.26
CA THR A 3 13.92 -17.01 2.10
C THR A 3 12.98 -16.29 1.14
N SER A 4 12.90 -16.75 -0.10
CA SER A 4 11.89 -16.30 -1.05
C SER A 4 10.53 -16.75 -0.50
N THR A 5 9.78 -15.82 0.08
CA THR A 5 8.37 -16.06 0.41
C THR A 5 7.67 -16.37 -0.92
N PRO A 6 7.01 -17.53 -1.07
CA PRO A 6 6.36 -17.87 -2.32
C PRO A 6 5.35 -16.79 -2.70
N PRO A 7 5.22 -16.46 -3.99
CA PRO A 7 4.28 -15.43 -4.41
C PRO A 7 2.88 -15.83 -3.95
N THR A 8 2.26 -14.97 -3.17
CA THR A 8 0.89 -15.21 -2.70
C THR A 8 -0.06 -14.83 -3.85
N ALA A 9 -1.23 -15.45 -3.92
CA ALA A 9 -2.24 -15.05 -4.89
C ALA A 9 -3.62 -14.95 -4.23
N SER A 10 -4.45 -14.03 -4.72
CA SER A 10 -5.85 -13.93 -4.30
C SER A 10 -6.73 -13.59 -5.49
N TYR A 11 -7.85 -14.29 -5.63
CA TYR A 11 -8.87 -13.93 -6.61
C TYR A 11 -9.52 -12.58 -6.28
N THR A 12 -9.87 -11.82 -7.31
CA THR A 12 -10.53 -10.51 -7.17
C THR A 12 -12.03 -10.63 -6.98
N SER A 13 -12.60 -11.75 -7.38
CA SER A 13 -14.05 -11.97 -7.40
C SER A 13 -14.41 -13.46 -7.18
N PRO A 14 -15.65 -13.77 -6.72
CA PRO A 14 -16.06 -15.14 -6.40
C PRO A 14 -16.06 -16.11 -7.57
N ASP A 15 -16.23 -15.62 -8.81
CA ASP A 15 -16.14 -16.38 -10.06
C ASP A 15 -14.69 -16.76 -10.42
N LYS A 16 -13.70 -16.24 -9.69
CA LYS A 16 -12.28 -16.62 -9.76
C LYS A 16 -11.66 -16.48 -11.17
N THR A 17 -12.13 -15.49 -11.93
CA THR A 17 -11.67 -15.23 -13.30
C THR A 17 -10.42 -14.35 -13.35
N VAL A 18 -10.19 -13.54 -12.32
CA VAL A 18 -9.02 -12.66 -12.20
C VAL A 18 -8.35 -12.88 -10.84
N ALA A 19 -7.02 -12.89 -10.81
CA ALA A 19 -6.23 -13.05 -9.60
C ALA A 19 -5.09 -12.04 -9.54
N TRP A 20 -4.86 -11.52 -8.34
CA TRP A 20 -3.64 -10.79 -8.02
C TRP A 20 -2.54 -11.78 -7.67
N ILE A 21 -1.35 -11.57 -8.23
CA ILE A 21 -0.13 -12.31 -7.87
C ILE A 21 0.81 -11.31 -7.21
N TRP A 22 1.28 -11.65 -6.01
CA TRP A 22 2.12 -10.77 -5.21
C TRP A 22 3.49 -11.42 -4.99
N TRP A 23 4.59 -10.71 -5.25
CA TRP A 23 5.95 -11.15 -4.85
C TRP A 23 6.31 -10.76 -3.41
N ARG A 24 5.47 -9.95 -2.78
CA ARG A 24 5.47 -9.61 -1.35
C ARG A 24 4.03 -9.57 -0.86
N THR A 25 3.81 -9.99 0.38
CA THR A 25 2.50 -9.95 1.03
C THR A 25 2.05 -8.50 1.30
N PRO A 26 0.74 -8.25 1.47
CA PRO A 26 0.26 -6.92 1.86
C PRO A 26 0.89 -6.38 3.16
N SER A 27 1.24 -7.26 4.11
CA SER A 27 1.92 -6.83 5.34
C SER A 27 3.35 -6.38 5.08
N GLU A 28 4.11 -7.08 4.23
CA GLU A 28 5.48 -6.67 3.89
C GLU A 28 5.50 -5.33 3.14
N TRP A 29 4.50 -5.10 2.27
CA TRP A 29 4.30 -3.79 1.63
C TRP A 29 3.93 -2.70 2.63
N ALA A 30 3.04 -3.01 3.58
CA ALA A 30 2.64 -2.08 4.63
C ALA A 30 3.84 -1.64 5.46
N ASP A 31 4.73 -2.58 5.81
CA ASP A 31 5.93 -2.28 6.58
C ASP A 31 6.89 -1.39 5.77
N LYS A 32 7.05 -1.62 4.46
CA LYS A 32 7.84 -0.74 3.57
C LYS A 32 7.31 0.69 3.47
N ILE A 33 6.00 0.84 3.26
CA ILE A 33 5.36 2.17 3.20
C ILE A 33 5.52 2.88 4.55
N ALA A 34 5.31 2.16 5.66
CA ALA A 34 5.45 2.75 6.99
C ALA A 34 6.88 3.21 7.29
N SER A 35 7.90 2.43 6.88
CA SER A 35 9.31 2.83 6.98
C SER A 35 9.60 4.09 6.19
N TRP A 36 9.14 4.18 4.93
CA TRP A 36 9.34 5.39 4.13
C TRP A 36 8.66 6.61 4.75
N VAL A 37 7.44 6.47 5.28
CA VAL A 37 6.74 7.57 5.97
C VAL A 37 7.56 8.06 7.17
N GLU A 38 8.17 7.15 7.92
CA GLU A 38 9.03 7.48 9.06
C GLU A 38 10.33 8.16 8.63
N GLU A 39 11.01 7.60 7.63
CA GLU A 39 12.29 8.10 7.12
C GLU A 39 12.16 9.47 6.46
N THR A 40 11.01 9.78 5.86
CA THR A 40 10.76 11.04 5.14
C THR A 40 9.98 12.07 5.95
N GLY A 41 9.58 11.74 7.19
CA GLY A 41 8.86 12.67 8.07
C GLY A 41 7.44 12.99 7.63
N GLN A 42 6.77 12.10 6.89
CA GLN A 42 5.41 12.32 6.36
C GLN A 42 4.29 12.03 7.37
N LYS A 43 4.64 11.73 8.63
CA LYS A 43 3.65 11.54 9.70
C LYS A 43 2.87 12.84 9.96
N GLY A 44 1.58 12.70 10.19
CA GLY A 44 0.69 13.83 10.45
C GLY A 44 0.24 14.61 9.20
N VAL A 45 0.91 14.40 8.06
CA VAL A 45 0.52 14.98 6.76
C VAL A 45 -0.52 14.08 6.09
N VAL A 46 -1.44 14.72 5.38
CA VAL A 46 -2.42 14.06 4.51
C VAL A 46 -1.79 13.91 3.13
N LEU A 47 -1.67 12.67 2.66
CA LEU A 47 -1.30 12.34 1.29
C LEU A 47 -2.51 11.79 0.56
N THR A 48 -2.67 12.09 -0.71
CA THR A 48 -3.62 11.35 -1.57
C THR A 48 -3.07 9.95 -1.86
N ILE A 49 -3.96 8.99 -2.12
CA ILE A 49 -3.54 7.66 -2.55
C ILE A 49 -2.75 7.74 -3.86
N TYR A 50 -3.12 8.65 -4.76
CA TYR A 50 -2.40 8.92 -6.00
C TYR A 50 -0.95 9.37 -5.74
N GLU A 51 -0.72 10.34 -4.84
CA GLU A 51 0.64 10.79 -4.50
C GLU A 51 1.51 9.65 -3.94
N LEU A 52 0.93 8.76 -3.13
CA LEU A 52 1.66 7.65 -2.52
C LEU A 52 2.12 6.59 -3.54
N ARG A 53 1.53 6.55 -4.75
CA ARG A 53 1.91 5.61 -5.83
C ARG A 53 2.59 6.26 -7.03
N GLU A 54 2.30 7.52 -7.34
CA GLU A 54 2.76 8.19 -8.58
C GLU A 54 3.68 9.40 -8.35
N SER A 55 3.76 9.97 -7.13
CA SER A 55 4.49 11.24 -6.94
C SER A 55 6.01 11.12 -7.07
N ASP A 56 6.66 12.26 -7.28
CA ASP A 56 8.11 12.36 -7.26
C ASP A 56 8.74 11.93 -5.92
N ALA A 57 8.02 12.12 -4.81
CA ALA A 57 8.49 11.76 -3.48
C ALA A 57 8.63 10.24 -3.27
N VAL A 58 7.88 9.44 -4.03
CA VAL A 58 7.96 7.98 -3.99
C VAL A 58 8.83 7.41 -5.10
N LYS A 59 9.36 8.23 -6.01
CA LYS A 59 10.29 7.75 -7.07
C LYS A 59 11.46 6.99 -6.44
N GLY A 60 11.64 5.74 -6.85
CA GLY A 60 12.67 4.82 -6.33
C GLY A 60 12.17 3.85 -5.25
N GLN A 61 10.94 4.02 -4.77
CA GLN A 61 10.29 3.03 -3.91
C GLN A 61 9.78 1.85 -4.74
N GLU A 62 9.79 0.64 -4.15
CA GLU A 62 9.39 -0.59 -4.85
C GLU A 62 7.89 -0.66 -5.19
N TRP A 63 7.05 0.16 -4.55
CA TRP A 63 5.60 0.19 -4.78
C TRP A 63 5.13 1.32 -5.72
N VAL A 64 6.05 2.06 -6.36
CA VAL A 64 5.66 3.06 -7.36
C VAL A 64 4.88 2.38 -8.49
N GLY A 65 3.80 3.01 -8.92
CA GLY A 65 2.90 2.48 -9.94
C GLY A 65 2.01 1.32 -9.47
N MET A 66 2.05 0.95 -8.19
CA MET A 66 1.19 -0.09 -7.62
C MET A 66 -0.27 0.22 -7.90
N ASP A 67 -1.01 -0.79 -8.38
CA ASP A 67 -2.44 -0.69 -8.62
C ASP A 67 -3.18 -0.14 -7.38
N GLU A 68 -4.20 0.69 -7.59
CA GLU A 68 -4.85 1.40 -6.50
C GLU A 68 -5.59 0.46 -5.54
N ASP A 69 -6.28 -0.54 -6.07
CA ASP A 69 -7.00 -1.52 -5.24
C ASP A 69 -6.02 -2.36 -4.43
N MET A 70 -4.83 -2.62 -4.98
CA MET A 70 -3.74 -3.24 -4.24
C MET A 70 -3.23 -2.33 -3.12
N LEU A 71 -2.95 -1.06 -3.42
CA LEU A 71 -2.46 -0.11 -2.42
C LEU A 71 -3.48 0.05 -1.29
N ARG A 72 -4.78 0.10 -1.58
CA ARG A 72 -5.85 0.13 -0.57
C ARG A 72 -5.81 -1.10 0.33
N LYS A 73 -5.62 -2.31 -0.21
CA LYS A 73 -5.45 -3.53 0.60
C LYS A 73 -4.22 -3.46 1.51
N VAL A 74 -3.14 -2.84 1.06
CA VAL A 74 -1.94 -2.61 1.87
C VAL A 74 -2.22 -1.60 2.99
N LEU A 75 -2.87 -0.48 2.67
CA LEU A 75 -3.26 0.53 3.65
C LEU A 75 -4.23 -0.02 4.70
N ASP A 76 -5.14 -0.91 4.33
CA ASP A 76 -6.02 -1.61 5.27
C ASP A 76 -5.26 -2.39 6.34
N VAL A 77 -4.08 -2.93 6.02
CA VAL A 77 -3.21 -3.57 7.01
C VAL A 77 -2.71 -2.54 8.03
N LEU A 78 -2.31 -1.35 7.58
CA LEU A 78 -1.85 -0.27 8.45
C LEU A 78 -2.98 0.34 9.28
N VAL A 79 -4.19 0.46 8.72
CA VAL A 79 -5.39 0.87 9.44
C VAL A 79 -5.69 -0.11 10.57
N LYS A 80 -5.68 -1.42 10.29
CA LYS A 80 -5.89 -2.46 11.32
C LYS A 80 -4.81 -2.46 12.40
N LYS A 81 -3.58 -2.04 12.06
CA LYS A 81 -2.47 -1.85 13.01
C LYS A 81 -2.54 -0.49 13.74
N GLY A 82 -3.51 0.37 13.45
CA GLY A 82 -3.65 1.71 14.04
C GLY A 82 -2.56 2.71 13.62
N ARG A 83 -1.89 2.48 12.48
CA ARG A 83 -0.77 3.32 12.00
C ARG A 83 -1.17 4.37 10.97
N CYS A 84 -2.36 4.27 10.39
CA CYS A 84 -2.90 5.28 9.50
C CYS A 84 -4.43 5.28 9.50
N GLN A 85 -5.00 6.28 8.85
CA GLN A 85 -6.42 6.38 8.55
C GLN A 85 -6.60 6.80 7.09
N VAL A 86 -7.49 6.12 6.37
CA VAL A 86 -7.92 6.48 5.02
C VAL A 86 -9.25 7.25 5.10
N PHE A 87 -9.40 8.30 4.29
CA PHE A 87 -10.59 9.15 4.22
C PHE A 87 -10.95 9.47 2.77
N GLY A 88 -12.21 9.87 2.55
CA GLY A 88 -12.74 10.27 1.25
C GLY A 88 -13.48 9.15 0.51
N GLN A 89 -14.05 9.52 -0.64
CA GLN A 89 -14.63 8.57 -1.60
C GLN A 89 -13.53 7.96 -2.47
N VAL A 90 -13.85 6.89 -3.21
CA VAL A 90 -12.88 6.14 -4.04
C VAL A 90 -12.05 7.09 -4.90
N ASP A 91 -12.69 8.03 -5.61
CA ASP A 91 -11.99 9.10 -6.30
C ASP A 91 -11.57 10.21 -5.33
N GLY A 92 -10.25 10.42 -5.19
CA GLY A 92 -9.69 11.46 -4.31
C GLY A 92 -9.53 11.03 -2.85
N SER A 93 -9.51 9.73 -2.57
CA SER A 93 -9.16 9.23 -1.24
C SER A 93 -7.79 9.72 -0.78
N GLY A 94 -7.70 10.12 0.48
CA GLY A 94 -6.44 10.44 1.14
C GLY A 94 -6.17 9.53 2.33
N VAL A 95 -4.92 9.56 2.78
CA VAL A 95 -4.40 8.80 3.90
C VAL A 95 -3.58 9.71 4.80
N LYS A 96 -3.75 9.55 6.11
CA LYS A 96 -2.94 10.21 7.14
C LYS A 96 -2.29 9.14 8.00
N PHE A 97 -0.97 9.22 8.13
CA PHE A 97 -0.17 8.32 8.97
C PHE A 97 0.09 8.93 10.34
N PHE A 98 0.23 8.08 11.36
CA PHE A 98 0.43 8.45 12.76
C PHE A 98 1.81 8.00 13.30
#